data_AF-A0A5B0N266-F1
#
_entry.id   AF-A0A5B0N266-F1
#
_cell.length_a   1.000
_cell.length_b   1.000
_cell.length_c   1.000
_cell.angle_alpha   90.00
_cell.angle_beta   90.00
_cell.angle_gamma   90.00
#
_symmetry.space_group_name_H-M   'P 1'
#
loop_
_entity.id
_entity.type
_entity.pdbx_description
1 polymer ?
#
loop_
_entity_poly.entity_id
_entity_poly.type
_entity_poly.pdbx_seq_one_letter_code
_entity_poly.pdbx_strand_id
1 'polypeptide(L)'
;MVLYEYSRLIENLEKLKLDSQNGPLEAMFDPMIKVAHKYKNLALECEPILMATMLHPAWRLLLFLKKFNSHHSKAQQLLTDKFKERQALLEPLLPLSNKDSAQPEIVAEDEDYNFYPTCSGQDKSEEELIRYHESKFSLGIKGDVLSWWKAQSPSFVVLSSLARDYLACASSSACVERTFSAAADICTSSRGSLAPRTIERCISSHLWIRNGVKAQGDFQDCQALIDSAKKNHKFHPELKAIHIN
;
A
#
# COMPACT_ATOMS: atom_id res chain seq x y z
N MET A 1 -4.20 -0.38 7.36
CA MET A 1 -4.85 -1.59 6.81
C MET A 1 -6.18 -1.81 7.49
N VAL A 2 -7.26 -1.81 6.70
CA VAL A 2 -8.60 -1.44 7.16
C VAL A 2 -9.15 -2.33 8.28
N LEU A 3 -9.10 -3.66 8.13
CA LEU A 3 -9.68 -4.58 9.13
C LEU A 3 -8.93 -4.54 10.47
N TYR A 4 -7.60 -4.42 10.44
CA TYR A 4 -6.78 -4.25 11.63
C TYR A 4 -7.15 -2.95 12.37
N GLU A 5 -7.34 -1.85 11.65
CA GLU A 5 -7.72 -0.56 12.22
C GLU A 5 -9.10 -0.61 12.90
N TYR A 6 -10.08 -1.30 12.30
CA TYR A 6 -11.38 -1.49 12.95
C TYR A 6 -11.30 -2.31 14.23
N SER A 7 -10.53 -3.41 14.23
CA SER A 7 -10.34 -4.21 15.45
C SER A 7 -9.68 -3.37 16.56
N ARG A 8 -8.63 -2.63 16.23
CA ARG A 8 -7.93 -1.74 17.17
C ARG A 8 -8.83 -0.62 17.68
N LEU A 9 -9.63 -0.01 16.81
CA LEU A 9 -10.57 1.03 17.18
C LEU A 9 -11.61 0.51 18.17
N ILE A 10 -12.21 -0.65 17.90
CA ILE A 10 -13.23 -1.24 18.78
C ILE A 10 -12.62 -1.60 20.13
N GLU A 11 -11.46 -2.27 20.17
CA GLU A 11 -10.76 -2.60 21.42
C GLU A 11 -10.45 -1.33 22.24
N ASN A 12 -10.02 -0.26 21.57
CA ASN A 12 -9.78 1.03 22.23
C ASN A 12 -11.06 1.68 22.76
N LEU A 13 -12.17 1.65 21.99
CA LEU A 13 -13.45 2.21 22.42
C LEU A 13 -14.04 1.43 23.60
N GLU A 14 -13.93 0.10 23.60
CA GLU A 14 -14.34 -0.75 24.71
C GLU A 14 -13.53 -0.44 25.98
N LYS A 15 -12.21 -0.28 25.85
CA LYS A 15 -11.35 0.14 26.96
C LYS A 15 -11.73 1.52 27.48
N LEU A 16 -11.87 2.51 26.60
CA LEU A 16 -12.24 3.87 26.98
C LEU A 16 -13.63 3.92 27.64
N LYS A 17 -14.57 3.08 27.19
CA LYS A 17 -15.87 2.93 27.83
C LYS A 17 -15.70 2.50 29.30
N LEU A 18 -14.92 1.46 29.55
CA LEU A 18 -14.63 0.97 30.91
C LEU A 18 -13.96 2.03 31.78
N ASP A 19 -12.98 2.75 31.23
CA ASP A 19 -12.25 3.81 31.94
C ASP A 19 -13.16 5.02 32.25
N SER A 20 -14.21 5.24 31.45
CA SER A 20 -15.15 6.36 31.56
C SER A 20 -16.44 6.04 32.33
N GLN A 21 -16.50 4.90 33.01
CA GLN A 21 -17.73 4.42 33.66
C GLN A 21 -18.27 5.44 34.68
N ASN A 22 -19.57 5.71 34.64
CA ASN A 22 -20.29 6.77 35.35
C ASN A 22 -19.84 8.21 35.00
N GLY A 23 -19.06 8.38 33.93
CA GLY A 23 -18.63 9.67 33.41
C GLY A 23 -19.61 10.27 32.40
N PRO A 24 -19.50 11.58 32.11
CA PRO A 24 -20.40 12.27 31.18
C PRO A 24 -20.33 11.75 29.74
N LEU A 25 -19.24 11.06 29.37
CA LEU A 25 -19.01 10.53 28.02
C LEU A 25 -19.40 9.05 27.87
N GLU A 26 -19.76 8.34 28.94
CA GLU A 26 -20.02 6.88 28.91
C GLU A 26 -21.07 6.51 27.85
N ALA A 27 -22.16 7.27 27.80
CA ALA A 27 -23.26 7.05 26.87
C ALA A 27 -22.88 7.20 25.38
N MET A 28 -21.75 7.84 25.06
CA MET A 28 -21.29 8.03 23.68
C MET A 28 -20.63 6.77 23.11
N PHE A 29 -20.02 5.93 23.95
CA PHE A 29 -19.22 4.80 23.48
C PHE A 29 -20.07 3.70 22.85
N ASP A 30 -21.26 3.40 23.38
CA ASP A 30 -22.14 2.37 22.81
C ASP A 30 -22.56 2.68 21.36
N PRO A 31 -23.06 3.89 21.03
CA PRO A 31 -23.27 4.29 19.64
C PRO A 31 -22.01 4.21 18.77
N MET A 32 -20.85 4.65 19.27
CA MET A 32 -19.59 4.62 18.52
C MET A 32 -19.15 3.20 18.20
N ILE A 33 -19.19 2.29 19.18
CA ILE A 33 -18.88 0.87 19.03
C ILE A 33 -19.85 0.24 18.02
N LYS A 34 -21.15 0.51 18.15
CA LYS A 34 -22.17 0.01 17.20
C LYS A 34 -21.88 0.44 15.76
N VAL A 35 -21.51 1.71 15.55
CA VAL A 35 -21.14 2.23 14.23
C VAL A 35 -19.84 1.58 13.72
N ALA A 36 -18.82 1.44 14.57
CA ALA A 36 -17.57 0.79 14.21
C ALA A 36 -17.79 -0.67 13.80
N HIS A 37 -18.64 -1.42 14.52
CA HIS A 37 -19.03 -2.78 14.13
C HIS A 37 -19.76 -2.83 12.80
N LYS A 38 -20.72 -1.91 12.56
CA LYS A 38 -21.44 -1.83 11.28
C LYS A 38 -20.47 -1.72 10.10
N TYR A 39 -19.55 -0.76 10.13
CA TYR A 39 -18.61 -0.56 9.02
C TYR A 39 -17.52 -1.62 8.94
N LYS A 40 -17.09 -2.20 10.07
CA LYS A 40 -16.23 -3.39 10.07
C LYS A 40 -16.89 -4.55 9.33
N ASN A 41 -18.17 -4.81 9.59
CA ASN A 41 -18.89 -5.89 8.92
C ASN A 41 -19.04 -5.62 7.42
N LEU A 42 -19.31 -4.38 7.01
CA LEU A 42 -19.29 -4.01 5.58
C LEU A 42 -17.90 -4.21 4.96
N ALA A 43 -16.83 -3.88 5.67
CA ALA A 43 -15.46 -4.09 5.21
C ALA A 43 -15.10 -5.58 5.06
N LEU A 44 -15.68 -6.46 5.88
CA LEU A 44 -15.51 -7.92 5.77
C LEU A 44 -16.21 -8.52 4.55
N GLU A 45 -17.18 -7.83 3.96
CA GLU A 45 -17.83 -8.24 2.71
C GLU A 45 -17.12 -7.69 1.46
N CYS A 46 -16.11 -6.84 1.63
CA CYS A 46 -15.44 -6.16 0.53
C CYS A 46 -14.18 -6.93 0.08
N GLU A 47 -14.24 -7.55 -1.11
CA GLU A 47 -13.14 -8.37 -1.64
C GLU A 47 -11.78 -7.64 -1.71
N PRO A 48 -11.66 -6.39 -2.19
CA PRO A 48 -10.38 -5.69 -2.18
C PRO A 48 -9.77 -5.53 -0.79
N ILE A 49 -10.61 -5.32 0.23
CA ILE A 49 -10.15 -5.21 1.63
C ILE A 49 -9.66 -6.56 2.14
N LEU A 50 -10.36 -7.65 1.80
CA LEU A 50 -9.94 -9.01 2.13
C LEU A 50 -8.59 -9.34 1.47
N MET A 51 -8.48 -9.09 0.16
CA MET A 51 -7.26 -9.33 -0.62
C MET A 51 -6.08 -8.53 -0.08
N ALA A 52 -6.23 -7.22 0.13
CA ALA A 52 -5.19 -6.39 0.73
C ALA A 52 -4.75 -6.92 2.10
N THR A 53 -5.69 -7.44 2.90
CA THR A 53 -5.40 -7.98 4.24
C THR A 53 -4.59 -9.27 4.17
N MET A 54 -4.94 -10.18 3.26
CA MET A 54 -4.22 -11.44 3.06
C MET A 54 -2.84 -11.25 2.42
N LEU A 55 -2.70 -10.25 1.54
CA LEU A 55 -1.43 -9.88 0.92
C LEU A 55 -0.52 -9.08 1.87
N HIS A 56 -0.96 -8.78 3.09
CA HIS A 56 -0.10 -8.16 4.09
C HIS A 56 0.78 -9.21 4.82
N PRO A 57 2.12 -9.14 4.73
CA PRO A 57 3.02 -10.17 5.28
C PRO A 57 2.90 -10.36 6.80
N ALA A 58 2.51 -9.32 7.54
CA ALA A 58 2.37 -9.40 8.99
C ALA A 58 1.11 -10.16 9.48
N TRP A 59 0.10 -10.34 8.63
CA TRP A 59 -1.20 -10.86 9.03
C TRP A 59 -1.63 -12.08 8.25
N ARG A 60 -1.52 -12.02 6.92
CA ARG A 60 -1.95 -13.08 6.00
C ARG A 60 -3.34 -13.63 6.39
N LEU A 61 -3.54 -14.93 6.29
CA LEU A 61 -4.75 -15.61 6.77
C LEU A 61 -4.86 -15.71 8.30
N LEU A 62 -3.78 -15.47 9.04
CA LEU A 62 -3.74 -15.63 10.49
C LEU A 62 -4.62 -14.60 11.21
N LEU A 63 -4.74 -13.38 10.67
CA LEU A 63 -5.66 -12.38 11.21
C LEU A 63 -7.11 -12.83 11.08
N PHE A 64 -7.48 -13.45 9.96
CA PHE A 64 -8.82 -14.02 9.80
C PHE A 64 -9.04 -15.17 10.76
N LEU A 65 -8.08 -16.08 10.89
CA LEU A 65 -8.18 -17.20 11.82
C LEU A 65 -8.39 -16.72 13.28
N LYS A 66 -7.65 -15.69 13.71
CA LYS A 66 -7.69 -15.21 15.10
C LYS A 66 -8.81 -14.22 15.42
N LYS A 67 -9.17 -13.33 14.49
CA LYS A 67 -10.09 -12.20 14.76
C LYS A 67 -11.39 -12.26 13.94
N PHE A 68 -11.43 -13.03 12.86
CA PHE A 68 -12.56 -13.08 11.92
C PHE A 68 -12.83 -14.50 11.41
N ASN A 69 -12.87 -15.48 12.33
CA ASN A 69 -12.84 -16.90 11.98
C ASN A 69 -13.97 -17.31 11.00
N SER A 70 -15.16 -16.71 11.13
CA SER A 70 -16.29 -16.93 10.21
C SER A 70 -15.99 -16.58 8.75
N HIS A 71 -15.02 -15.71 8.49
CA HIS A 71 -14.62 -15.27 7.16
C HIS A 71 -13.31 -15.90 6.69
N HIS A 72 -12.66 -16.74 7.51
CA HIS A 72 -11.37 -17.35 7.18
C HIS A 72 -11.43 -18.21 5.92
N SER A 73 -12.43 -19.11 5.83
CA SER A 73 -12.60 -19.98 4.65
C SER A 73 -12.91 -19.18 3.38
N LYS A 74 -13.81 -18.19 3.47
CA LYS A 74 -14.14 -17.28 2.36
C LYS A 74 -12.91 -16.51 1.86
N ALA A 75 -12.11 -15.98 2.79
CA ALA A 75 -10.89 -15.25 2.47
C ALA A 75 -9.87 -16.18 1.77
N GLN A 76 -9.66 -17.38 2.30
CA GLN A 76 -8.76 -18.37 1.70
C GLN A 76 -9.18 -18.74 0.27
N GLN A 77 -10.46 -19.05 0.05
CA GLN A 77 -11.00 -19.34 -1.28
C GLN A 77 -10.76 -18.17 -2.25
N LEU A 78 -11.11 -16.95 -1.84
CA LEU A 78 -10.91 -15.75 -2.63
C LEU A 78 -9.44 -15.55 -3.04
N LEU A 79 -8.49 -15.77 -2.12
CA LEU A 79 -7.06 -15.68 -2.42
C LEU A 79 -6.64 -16.69 -3.49
N THR A 80 -7.05 -17.95 -3.33
CA THR A 80 -6.74 -19.02 -4.29
C THR A 80 -7.36 -18.74 -5.65
N ASP A 81 -8.60 -18.28 -5.71
CA ASP A 81 -9.30 -17.96 -6.96
C ASP A 81 -8.60 -16.81 -7.69
N LYS A 82 -8.31 -15.71 -6.99
CA LYS A 82 -7.59 -14.56 -7.57
C LYS A 82 -6.17 -14.89 -7.97
N PHE A 83 -5.51 -15.78 -7.23
CA PHE A 83 -4.20 -16.29 -7.58
C PHE A 83 -4.23 -17.06 -8.91
N LYS A 84 -5.17 -18.01 -9.06
CA LYS A 84 -5.33 -18.79 -10.30
C LYS A 84 -5.71 -17.92 -11.49
N GLU A 85 -6.65 -16.99 -11.29
CA GLU A 85 -7.03 -16.00 -12.31
C GLU A 85 -5.81 -15.21 -12.78
N ARG A 86 -5.02 -14.68 -11.85
CA ARG A 86 -3.82 -13.92 -12.18
C ARG A 86 -2.75 -14.78 -12.85
N GLN A 87 -2.55 -16.01 -12.36
CA GLN A 87 -1.59 -16.93 -12.95
C GLN A 87 -1.94 -17.17 -14.43
N ALA A 88 -3.20 -17.50 -14.74
CA ALA A 88 -3.65 -17.74 -16.10
C ALA A 88 -3.45 -16.53 -17.03
N LEU A 89 -3.41 -15.30 -16.50
CA LEU A 89 -3.11 -14.09 -17.26
C LEU A 89 -1.60 -13.87 -17.48
N LEU A 90 -0.75 -14.41 -16.61
CA LEU A 90 0.71 -14.29 -16.68
C LEU A 90 1.35 -15.41 -17.54
N GLU A 91 0.76 -16.60 -17.57
CA GLU A 91 1.22 -17.73 -18.41
C GLU A 91 1.38 -17.36 -19.92
N PRO A 92 0.43 -16.64 -20.57
CA PRO A 92 0.56 -16.24 -21.97
C PRO A 92 1.61 -15.15 -22.24
N LEU A 93 2.12 -14.50 -21.19
CA LEU A 93 3.11 -13.41 -21.28
C LEU A 93 4.56 -13.92 -21.13
N LEU A 94 4.76 -15.20 -20.83
CA LEU A 94 6.06 -15.85 -20.92
C LEU A 94 6.29 -16.23 -22.40
N PRO A 95 7.31 -15.69 -23.08
CA PRO A 95 7.64 -16.15 -24.43
C PRO A 95 7.86 -17.66 -24.41
N LEU A 96 7.24 -18.35 -25.37
CA LEU A 96 7.78 -19.61 -25.87
C LEU A 96 9.28 -19.42 -26.05
N SER A 97 10.07 -20.21 -25.31
CA SER A 97 11.51 -20.32 -25.49
C SER A 97 11.77 -20.79 -26.92
N ASN A 98 11.85 -19.84 -27.84
CA ASN A 98 12.64 -20.01 -29.03
C ASN A 98 14.08 -20.07 -28.53
N LYS A 99 14.66 -21.27 -28.60
CA LYS A 99 16.11 -21.42 -28.67
C LYS A 99 16.60 -20.38 -29.69
N ASP A 100 17.64 -19.66 -29.31
CA ASP A 100 18.31 -18.60 -30.07
C ASP A 100 17.91 -17.18 -29.65
N SER A 101 18.43 -16.73 -28.52
CA SER A 101 18.98 -15.37 -28.37
C SER A 101 19.83 -15.30 -27.11
N ALA A 102 21.14 -15.17 -27.32
CA ALA A 102 22.15 -15.02 -26.28
C ALA A 102 21.97 -13.70 -25.50
N GLN A 103 22.02 -13.79 -24.18
CA GLN A 103 22.39 -12.69 -23.28
C GLN A 103 23.58 -13.12 -22.43
N PRO A 104 24.46 -12.19 -22.02
CA PRO A 104 25.81 -12.49 -21.61
C PRO A 104 25.83 -13.26 -20.28
N GLU A 105 26.46 -14.43 -20.31
CA GLU A 105 26.82 -15.19 -19.12
C GLU A 105 27.74 -14.32 -18.25
N ILE A 106 27.26 -13.90 -17.07
CA ILE A 106 28.17 -13.53 -15.99
C ILE A 106 28.66 -14.86 -15.43
N VAL A 107 29.73 -15.39 -16.01
CA VAL A 107 30.42 -16.57 -15.50
C VAL A 107 31.06 -16.15 -14.18
N ALA A 108 30.47 -16.56 -13.06
CA ALA A 108 31.16 -16.49 -11.77
C ALA A 108 32.30 -17.52 -11.81
N GLU A 109 33.52 -17.09 -11.49
CA GLU A 109 34.75 -17.87 -11.67
C GLU A 109 34.88 -19.11 -10.75
N ASP A 110 33.95 -19.31 -9.82
CA ASP A 110 33.94 -20.44 -8.87
C ASP A 110 32.52 -21.02 -8.71
N GLU A 111 32.14 -21.97 -9.57
CA GLU A 111 30.88 -22.72 -9.43
C GLU A 111 30.87 -23.65 -8.21
N ASP A 112 32.04 -23.97 -7.64
CA ASP A 112 32.19 -24.92 -6.53
C ASP A 112 31.68 -24.38 -5.17
N TYR A 113 31.38 -23.08 -5.08
CA TYR A 113 30.94 -22.41 -3.83
C TYR A 113 29.64 -21.60 -3.95
N ASN A 114 28.85 -21.78 -5.01
CA ASN A 114 27.53 -21.16 -5.09
C ASN A 114 26.45 -22.05 -4.43
N PHE A 115 26.33 -21.94 -3.10
CA PHE A 115 25.35 -22.69 -2.30
C PHE A 115 23.90 -22.14 -2.40
N TYR A 116 23.66 -21.07 -3.16
CA TYR A 116 22.33 -20.52 -3.36
C TYR A 116 21.68 -21.11 -4.61
N PRO A 117 20.45 -21.65 -4.53
CA PRO A 117 19.73 -22.09 -5.72
C PRO A 117 19.55 -20.90 -6.68
N THR A 118 20.01 -21.05 -7.92
CA THR A 118 19.65 -20.13 -9.01
C THR A 118 18.13 -20.16 -9.13
N CYS A 119 17.47 -19.04 -8.82
CA CYS A 119 16.02 -18.92 -8.90
C CYS A 119 15.62 -18.95 -10.40
N SER A 120 15.43 -20.14 -10.95
CA SER A 120 14.71 -20.30 -12.21
C SER A 120 13.27 -19.92 -11.93
N GLY A 121 12.74 -18.91 -12.62
CA GLY A 121 11.38 -18.40 -12.47
C GLY A 121 10.29 -19.38 -12.94
N GLN A 122 10.40 -20.66 -12.57
CA GLN A 122 9.51 -21.75 -12.95
C GLN A 122 9.15 -22.62 -11.72
N ASP A 123 9.09 -22.04 -10.53
CA ASP A 123 8.52 -22.77 -9.40
C ASP A 123 7.00 -22.85 -9.54
N LYS A 124 6.47 -24.07 -9.37
CA LYS A 124 5.07 -24.42 -9.60
C LYS A 124 4.16 -23.53 -8.75
N SER A 125 3.09 -23.05 -9.33
CA SER A 125 2.27 -21.97 -8.77
C SER A 125 1.61 -22.28 -7.43
N GLU A 126 1.21 -23.52 -7.15
CA GLU A 126 0.68 -23.90 -5.84
C GLU A 126 1.78 -23.87 -4.74
N GLU A 127 3.05 -24.07 -5.11
CA GLU A 127 4.18 -23.95 -4.17
C GLU A 127 4.43 -22.49 -3.76
N GLU A 128 4.07 -21.51 -4.61
CA GLU A 128 4.14 -20.07 -4.29
C GLU A 128 3.22 -19.72 -3.12
N LEU A 129 1.96 -20.18 -3.17
CA LEU A 129 0.98 -19.97 -2.10
C LEU A 129 1.40 -20.64 -0.79
N ILE A 130 1.86 -21.89 -0.87
CA ILE A 130 2.35 -22.65 0.29
C ILE A 130 3.54 -21.90 0.92
N ARG A 131 4.54 -21.53 0.12
CA ARG A 131 5.71 -20.77 0.57
C ARG A 131 5.33 -19.44 1.21
N TYR A 132 4.33 -18.74 0.67
CA TYR A 132 3.85 -17.50 1.25
C TYR A 132 3.23 -17.72 2.64
N HIS A 133 2.42 -18.78 2.81
CA HIS A 133 1.82 -19.14 4.09
C HIS A 133 2.84 -19.63 5.13
N GLU A 134 3.84 -20.39 4.70
CA GLU A 134 4.89 -20.95 5.57
C GLU A 134 6.00 -19.96 5.90
N SER A 135 6.13 -18.88 5.11
CA SER A 135 7.19 -17.90 5.28
C SER A 135 7.15 -17.22 6.65
N LYS A 136 8.26 -17.29 7.38
CA LYS A 136 8.46 -16.62 8.68
C LYS A 136 8.81 -15.13 8.55
N PHE A 137 8.80 -14.57 7.34
CA PHE A 137 9.09 -13.16 7.11
C PHE A 137 7.99 -12.29 7.72
N SER A 138 8.18 -11.82 8.95
CA SER A 138 7.29 -10.88 9.61
C SER A 138 7.72 -9.46 9.29
N LEU A 139 6.97 -8.77 8.43
CA LEU A 139 7.06 -7.31 8.36
C LEU A 139 6.43 -6.73 9.63
N GLY A 140 7.06 -5.74 10.26
CA GLY A 140 6.42 -4.98 11.33
C GLY A 140 5.15 -4.29 10.82
N ILE A 141 4.16 -4.04 11.68
CA ILE A 141 2.86 -3.43 11.30
C ILE A 141 3.02 -2.06 10.60
N LYS A 142 4.13 -1.34 10.86
CA LYS A 142 4.48 -0.05 10.25
C LYS A 142 5.45 -0.16 9.06
N GLY A 143 5.81 -1.38 8.65
CA GLY A 143 6.74 -1.58 7.54
C GLY A 143 6.11 -1.19 6.21
N ASP A 144 6.95 -0.82 5.24
CA ASP A 144 6.50 -0.56 3.88
C ASP A 144 6.22 -1.89 3.16
N VAL A 145 4.92 -2.21 3.06
CA VAL A 145 4.41 -3.44 2.47
C VAL A 145 4.73 -3.53 0.97
N LEU A 146 4.67 -2.40 0.25
CA LEU A 146 4.94 -2.38 -1.18
C LEU A 146 6.43 -2.57 -1.46
N SER A 147 7.29 -1.93 -0.66
CA SER A 147 8.74 -2.18 -0.75
C SER A 147 9.10 -3.63 -0.41
N TRP A 148 8.41 -4.24 0.56
CA TRP A 148 8.58 -5.67 0.85
C TRP A 148 8.21 -6.56 -0.35
N TRP A 149 7.04 -6.32 -0.96
CA TRP A 149 6.62 -7.07 -2.15
C TRP A 149 7.54 -6.85 -3.34
N LYS A 150 8.11 -5.66 -3.49
CA LYS A 150 9.11 -5.35 -4.52
C LYS A 150 10.39 -6.16 -4.32
N ALA A 151 10.88 -6.29 -3.07
CA ALA A 151 12.07 -7.08 -2.78
C ALA A 151 11.83 -8.59 -3.02
N GLN A 152 10.60 -9.04 -2.74
CA GLN A 152 10.24 -10.47 -2.81
C GLN A 152 9.60 -10.87 -4.15
N SER A 153 9.46 -9.95 -5.10
CA SER A 153 8.83 -10.23 -6.40
C SER A 153 9.49 -11.35 -7.20
N PRO A 154 10.82 -11.57 -7.16
CA PRO A 154 11.42 -12.71 -7.87
C PRO A 154 10.98 -14.06 -7.30
N SER A 155 10.65 -14.13 -6.01
CA SER A 155 10.24 -15.36 -5.33
C SER A 155 8.73 -15.59 -5.33
N PHE A 156 7.93 -14.53 -5.54
CA PHE A 156 6.47 -14.57 -5.52
C PHE A 156 5.92 -13.74 -6.70
N VAL A 157 6.01 -14.28 -7.91
CA VAL A 157 5.68 -13.52 -9.14
C VAL A 157 4.19 -13.21 -9.22
N VAL A 158 3.34 -14.20 -8.95
CA VAL A 158 1.88 -14.02 -9.07
C VAL A 158 1.37 -13.16 -7.91
N LEU A 159 1.76 -13.46 -6.66
CA LEU A 159 1.32 -12.72 -5.49
C LEU A 159 1.85 -11.30 -5.44
N SER A 160 3.09 -11.04 -5.86
CA SER A 160 3.61 -9.66 -5.92
C SER A 160 2.86 -8.82 -6.96
N SER A 161 2.42 -9.43 -8.07
CA SER A 161 1.57 -8.74 -9.04
C SER A 161 0.20 -8.38 -8.46
N LEU A 162 -0.43 -9.29 -7.69
CA LEU A 162 -1.69 -9.02 -7.00
C LEU A 162 -1.51 -7.96 -5.92
N ALA A 163 -0.44 -8.07 -5.13
CA ALA A 163 -0.10 -7.13 -4.07
C ALA A 163 0.07 -5.71 -4.62
N ARG A 164 0.73 -5.56 -5.77
CA ARG A 164 0.85 -4.27 -6.44
C ARG A 164 -0.51 -3.64 -6.75
N ASP A 165 -1.49 -4.41 -7.20
CA ASP A 165 -2.79 -3.86 -7.58
C ASP A 165 -3.69 -3.59 -6.36
N TYR A 166 -3.77 -4.53 -5.42
CA TYR A 166 -4.66 -4.42 -4.26
C TYR A 166 -4.11 -3.48 -3.18
N LEU A 167 -2.79 -3.44 -2.96
CA LEU A 167 -2.20 -2.58 -1.92
C LEU A 167 -1.92 -1.16 -2.41
N ALA A 168 -1.84 -0.93 -3.73
CA ALA A 168 -1.73 0.44 -4.27
C ALA A 168 -3.06 1.20 -4.22
N CYS A 169 -4.19 0.49 -4.11
CA CYS A 169 -5.50 1.11 -3.98
C CYS A 169 -5.61 1.91 -2.67
N ALA A 170 -5.97 3.19 -2.77
CA ALA A 170 -6.28 4.01 -1.61
C ALA A 170 -7.56 3.49 -0.92
N SER A 171 -7.53 3.36 0.41
CA SER A 171 -8.69 2.90 1.17
C SER A 171 -9.77 3.97 1.36
N SER A 172 -9.51 5.22 0.96
CA SER A 172 -10.42 6.36 1.12
C SER A 172 -10.24 7.38 0.00
N SER A 173 -11.33 8.03 -0.38
CA SER A 173 -11.33 9.22 -1.26
C SER A 173 -10.62 10.43 -0.63
N ALA A 174 -10.35 10.43 0.68
CA ALA A 174 -9.57 11.49 1.33
C ALA A 174 -8.17 11.68 0.69
N CYS A 175 -7.63 10.67 0.00
CA CYS A 175 -6.41 10.81 -0.78
C CYS A 175 -6.54 11.89 -1.88
N VAL A 176 -7.70 11.99 -2.54
CA VAL A 176 -7.95 13.03 -3.54
C VAL A 176 -8.34 14.36 -2.92
N GLU A 177 -8.87 14.40 -1.69
CA GLU A 177 -9.17 15.66 -0.99
C GLU A 177 -7.93 16.51 -0.73
N ARG A 178 -6.78 15.90 -0.43
CA ARG A 178 -5.50 16.63 -0.34
C ARG A 178 -5.11 17.24 -1.69
N THR A 179 -5.35 16.52 -2.77
CA THR A 179 -5.13 17.01 -4.14
C THR A 179 -6.08 18.16 -4.46
N PHE A 180 -7.37 18.06 -4.10
CA PHE A 180 -8.35 19.12 -4.30
C PHE A 180 -8.08 20.35 -3.43
N SER A 181 -7.60 20.16 -2.21
CA SER A 181 -7.18 21.26 -1.34
C SER A 181 -6.00 22.01 -1.95
N ALA A 182 -4.98 21.29 -2.44
CA ALA A 182 -3.88 21.90 -3.18
C ALA A 182 -4.34 22.54 -4.50
N ALA A 183 -5.35 21.97 -5.16
CA ALA A 183 -5.96 22.56 -6.35
C ALA A 183 -6.65 23.89 -6.04
N ALA A 184 -7.31 24.02 -4.88
CA ALA A 184 -7.95 25.26 -4.46
C ALA A 184 -6.95 26.42 -4.34
N ASP A 185 -5.74 26.14 -3.85
CA ASP A 185 -4.65 27.14 -3.79
C ASP A 185 -4.21 27.61 -5.19
N ILE A 186 -4.25 26.72 -6.18
CA ILE A 186 -3.89 27.02 -7.58
C ILE A 186 -5.03 27.75 -8.31
N CYS A 187 -6.27 27.35 -8.03
CA CYS A 187 -7.50 27.85 -8.62
C CYS A 187 -8.11 29.03 -7.83
N THR A 188 -7.27 29.89 -7.23
CA THR A 188 -7.75 31.10 -6.54
C THR A 188 -8.54 32.02 -7.48
N SER A 189 -9.43 32.85 -6.94
CA SER A 189 -10.32 33.74 -7.72
C SER A 189 -9.57 34.65 -8.71
N SER A 190 -8.31 35.01 -8.41
CA SER A 190 -7.41 35.77 -9.29
C SER A 190 -6.80 34.97 -10.44
N ARG A 191 -6.93 33.64 -10.44
CA ARG A 191 -6.38 32.69 -11.43
C ARG A 191 -7.47 31.87 -12.14
N GLY A 192 -8.72 32.33 -12.12
CA GLY A 192 -9.88 31.63 -12.71
C GLY A 192 -9.83 31.40 -14.23
N SER A 193 -8.83 31.93 -14.94
CA SER A 193 -8.66 31.76 -16.39
C SER A 193 -7.74 30.57 -16.77
N LEU A 194 -7.26 29.77 -15.81
CA LEU A 194 -6.42 28.62 -16.13
C LEU A 194 -7.25 27.52 -16.81
N ALA A 195 -6.75 27.02 -17.94
CA ALA A 195 -7.34 25.85 -18.59
C ALA A 195 -7.23 24.60 -17.69
N PRO A 196 -8.19 23.67 -17.71
CA PRO A 196 -8.16 22.44 -16.90
C PRO A 196 -6.84 21.66 -17.01
N ARG A 197 -6.27 21.54 -18.22
CA ARG A 197 -4.96 20.89 -18.44
C ARG A 197 -3.81 21.60 -17.74
N THR A 198 -3.87 22.93 -17.62
CA THR A 198 -2.84 23.71 -16.92
C THR A 198 -2.94 23.48 -15.41
N ILE A 199 -4.17 23.46 -14.89
CA ILE A 199 -4.45 23.17 -13.48
C ILE A 199 -3.91 21.77 -13.11
N GLU A 200 -4.23 20.76 -13.92
CA GLU A 200 -3.75 19.38 -13.74
C GLU A 200 -2.22 19.30 -13.69
N ARG A 201 -1.53 19.96 -14.63
CA ARG A 201 -0.06 20.01 -14.66
C ARG A 201 0.52 20.69 -13.42
N CYS A 202 -0.04 21.83 -13.01
CA CYS A 202 0.42 22.54 -11.81
C CYS A 202 0.27 21.67 -10.55
N ILE A 203 -0.87 21.01 -10.38
CA ILE A 203 -1.12 20.13 -9.23
C ILE A 203 -0.18 18.93 -9.25
N SER A 204 -0.03 18.27 -10.41
CA SER A 204 0.80 17.08 -10.56
C SER A 204 2.27 17.40 -10.28
N SER A 205 2.81 18.46 -10.87
CA SER A 205 4.18 18.92 -10.61
C SER A 205 4.38 19.30 -9.15
N HIS A 206 3.42 19.99 -8.52
CA HIS A 206 3.46 20.33 -7.09
C HIS A 206 3.54 19.08 -6.21
N LEU A 207 2.66 18.09 -6.46
CA LEU A 207 2.62 16.84 -5.70
C LEU A 207 3.89 16.00 -5.89
N TRP A 208 4.41 15.89 -7.12
CA TRP A 208 5.66 15.18 -7.40
C TRP A 208 6.86 15.79 -6.66
N ILE A 209 7.02 17.11 -6.71
CA ILE A 209 8.09 17.82 -6.00
C ILE A 209 7.98 17.61 -4.48
N ARG A 210 6.76 17.66 -3.93
CA ARG A 210 6.52 17.39 -2.50
C ARG A 210 6.85 15.96 -2.10
N ASN A 211 6.59 15.00 -2.98
CA ASN A 211 6.94 13.59 -2.78
C ASN A 211 8.40 13.26 -3.12
N GLY A 212 9.25 14.27 -3.35
CA GLY A 212 10.69 14.10 -3.54
C GLY A 212 11.13 13.74 -4.96
N VAL A 213 10.23 13.80 -5.94
CA VAL A 213 10.60 13.70 -7.35
C VAL A 213 11.40 14.96 -7.71
N LYS A 214 12.61 14.76 -8.22
CA LYS A 214 13.48 15.86 -8.63
C LYS A 214 13.17 16.28 -10.05
N ALA A 215 13.07 17.58 -10.30
CA ALA A 215 13.07 18.12 -11.63
C ALA A 215 14.46 17.92 -12.27
N GLN A 216 14.49 17.49 -13.53
CA GLN A 216 15.71 17.19 -14.29
C GLN A 216 15.60 17.79 -15.71
N GLY A 217 16.71 17.76 -16.46
CA GLY A 217 16.77 18.32 -17.83
C GLY A 217 16.56 19.83 -17.82
N ASP A 218 15.67 20.32 -18.68
CA ASP A 218 15.36 21.75 -18.86
C ASP A 218 14.90 22.47 -17.57
N PHE A 219 14.53 21.72 -16.53
CA PHE A 219 14.07 22.25 -15.24
C PHE A 219 15.09 22.11 -14.10
N GLN A 220 16.36 21.83 -14.41
CA GLN A 220 17.42 21.67 -13.40
C GLN A 220 17.61 22.94 -12.55
N ASP A 221 17.46 24.13 -13.15
CA ASP A 221 17.54 25.41 -12.43
C ASP A 221 16.45 25.54 -11.36
N CYS A 222 15.24 25.07 -11.67
CA CYS A 222 14.14 25.02 -10.69
C CYS A 222 14.48 24.09 -9.53
N GLN A 223 15.10 22.94 -9.80
CA GLN A 223 15.54 22.02 -8.75
C GLN A 223 16.61 22.64 -7.85
N ALA A 224 17.58 23.35 -8.42
CA ALA A 224 18.62 24.05 -7.67
C ALA A 224 18.03 25.14 -6.74
N LEU A 225 17.00 25.86 -7.22
CA LEU A 225 16.24 26.81 -6.42
C LEU A 225 15.50 26.12 -5.27
N ILE A 226 14.81 25.02 -5.52
CA ILE A 226 14.09 24.24 -4.50
C ILE A 226 15.07 23.72 -3.44
N ASP A 227 16.21 23.18 -3.84
CA ASP A 227 17.22 22.66 -2.92
C ASP A 227 17.87 23.78 -2.08
N SER A 228 18.08 24.95 -2.69
CA SER A 228 18.55 26.15 -1.99
C SER A 228 17.52 26.68 -0.99
N ALA A 229 16.23 26.68 -1.36
CA ALA A 229 15.14 27.06 -0.48
C ALA A 229 15.01 26.10 0.71
N LYS A 230 15.13 24.78 0.48
CA LYS A 230 15.12 23.76 1.55
C LYS A 230 16.27 23.95 2.56
N LYS A 231 17.45 24.39 2.11
CA LYS A 231 18.59 24.69 2.98
C LYS A 231 18.42 25.98 3.78
N ASN A 232 17.51 26.86 3.37
CA ASN A 232 17.31 28.15 4.00
C ASN A 232 16.25 28.06 5.09
N HIS A 233 16.66 28.35 6.33
CA HIS A 233 15.82 28.30 7.53
C HIS A 233 14.55 29.17 7.43
N LYS A 234 14.53 30.21 6.58
CA LYS A 234 13.34 31.07 6.37
C LYS A 234 12.19 30.35 5.67
N PHE A 235 12.47 29.26 4.94
CA PHE A 235 11.48 28.51 4.19
C PHE A 235 11.16 27.14 4.81
N HIS A 236 11.68 26.84 6.00
CA HIS A 236 11.31 25.66 6.78
C HIS A 236 9.97 25.90 7.52
N PRO A 237 8.92 25.10 7.29
CA PRO A 237 7.62 25.31 7.90
C PRO A 237 7.50 24.55 9.24
N GLU A 238 8.47 24.68 10.15
CA GLU A 238 8.27 24.26 11.56
C GLU A 238 7.65 25.36 12.43
N LEU A 239 7.21 26.49 11.85
CA LEU A 239 6.56 27.61 12.57
C LEU A 239 5.23 28.06 11.93
N LYS A 240 4.43 27.11 11.46
CA LYS A 240 2.96 27.32 11.25
C LYS A 240 2.12 26.29 11.99
N ALA A 241 2.62 25.75 13.10
CA ALA A 241 1.72 25.45 14.21
C ALA A 241 1.32 26.80 14.85
N ILE A 242 0.12 26.88 15.43
CA ILE A 242 -0.47 28.02 16.17
C ILE A 242 -1.32 28.99 15.32
N HIS A 243 -2.55 28.57 14.98
CA HIS A 243 -3.81 29.19 15.45
C HIS A 243 -5.01 28.61 14.68
N ILE A 244 -5.63 27.57 15.26
CA ILE A 244 -7.08 27.44 15.20
C ILE A 244 -7.50 27.52 16.67
N ASN A 245 -7.96 28.71 17.07
CA ASN A 245 -8.85 28.87 18.22
C ASN A 245 -10.24 28.37 17.81
#